data_AF-A0A2P6SQQ0-F1
#
_entry.id   AF-A0A2P6SQQ0-F1
#
_cell.length_a   1.000
_cell.length_b   1.000
_cell.length_c   1.000
_cell.angle_alpha   90.00
_cell.angle_beta   90.00
_cell.angle_gamma   90.00
#
_symmetry.space_group_name_H-M   'P 1'
#
loop_
_entity.id
_entity.type
_entity.pdbx_description
1 polymer ?
#
loop_
_entity_poly.entity_id
_entity_poly.type
_entity_poly.pdbx_seq_one_letter_code
_entity_poly.pdbx_strand_id
1 'polypeptide(L)'
;MVSLIGIDFSYNNLTGPIPTGGIFQKKLPDNAFVGNGGLCGETEGLTPCTSDPKKSNKKILLGVLVPICGLLMIVTIISVTLNFCKRSKLGESDSPELAESFDSTIKGREEKFTFSEIITATENFDEKYLIGRGGFVSVYKAVLDRGKVVAVKKMNMSVDSSDNILELIRQSFENEIICLTEVRHRNVIKLYGSCSWMGVLVLGV
;
A
#
# COMPACT_ATOMS: atom_id res chain seq x y z
N MET A 1 35.90 34.11 62.50
CA MET A 1 35.86 32.70 62.06
C MET A 1 34.41 32.43 61.66
N VAL A 2 34.13 32.25 60.36
CA VAL A 2 32.76 32.02 59.86
C VAL A 2 32.58 30.51 59.71
N SER A 3 31.59 29.94 60.39
CA SER A 3 31.21 28.54 60.23
C SER A 3 29.84 28.45 59.60
N LEU A 4 29.64 27.39 58.81
CA LEU A 4 28.36 27.10 58.16
C LEU A 4 27.38 26.54 59.21
N ILE A 5 26.27 27.26 59.43
CA ILE A 5 25.28 26.95 60.47
C ILE A 5 24.21 25.97 59.97
N GLY A 6 23.95 25.94 58.65
CA GLY A 6 22.98 25.06 58.03
C GLY A 6 23.10 25.03 56.50
N ILE A 7 22.50 24.02 55.89
CA ILE A 7 22.43 23.83 54.44
C ILE A 7 20.98 23.43 54.11
N ASP A 8 20.43 23.98 53.03
CA ASP A 8 19.08 23.69 52.55
C ASP A 8 19.14 23.36 51.06
N PHE A 9 18.62 22.20 50.66
CA PHE A 9 18.56 21.73 49.28
C PHE A 9 17.13 21.71 48.72
N SER A 10 16.17 22.28 49.45
CA SER A 10 14.76 22.24 49.07
C SER A 10 14.50 23.02 47.78
N TYR A 11 13.49 22.60 47.01
CA TYR A 11 13.02 23.29 45.80
C TYR A 11 14.08 23.59 44.71
N ASN A 12 15.11 22.75 44.59
CA ASN A 12 16.19 22.91 43.59
C ASN A 12 16.06 21.98 42.37
N ASN A 13 14.92 21.28 42.23
CA ASN A 13 14.63 20.31 41.16
C ASN A 13 15.70 19.21 41.03
N LEU A 14 16.28 18.78 42.16
CA LEU A 14 17.29 17.73 42.22
C LEU A 14 16.68 16.35 41.92
N THR A 15 17.50 15.45 41.36
CA THR A 15 17.08 14.10 40.99
C THR A 15 18.11 13.05 41.41
N GLY A 16 17.66 11.84 41.72
CA GLY A 16 18.52 10.70 42.03
C GLY A 16 18.62 10.37 43.53
N PRO A 17 19.50 9.42 43.90
CA PRO A 17 19.65 8.98 45.28
C PRO A 17 20.40 10.01 46.14
N ILE A 18 19.95 10.20 47.38
CA ILE A 18 20.70 11.00 48.37
C ILE A 18 21.99 10.26 48.76
N PRO A 19 23.17 10.91 48.73
CA PRO A 19 24.43 10.29 49.14
C PRO A 19 24.40 9.78 50.59
N THR A 20 24.78 8.52 50.79
CA THR A 20 24.89 7.89 52.10
C THR A 20 26.26 8.21 52.73
N GLY A 21 26.41 9.43 53.27
CA GLY A 21 27.61 9.80 54.01
C GLY A 21 27.67 11.24 54.49
N GLY A 22 28.48 11.48 55.52
CA GLY A 22 28.80 12.81 56.02
C GLY A 22 27.58 13.58 56.53
N ILE A 23 27.38 14.80 56.01
CA ILE A 23 26.30 15.68 56.44
C ILE A 23 24.90 15.15 56.09
N PHE A 24 24.79 14.31 55.06
CA PHE A 24 23.52 13.91 54.42
C PHE A 24 22.69 12.86 55.18
N GLN A 25 23.21 12.24 56.24
CA GLN A 25 22.52 11.13 56.92
C GLN A 25 21.98 11.44 58.33
N LYS A 26 22.56 12.43 59.03
CA LYS A 26 22.22 12.69 60.46
C LYS A 26 22.26 14.16 60.89
N LYS A 27 22.66 15.08 60.01
CA LYS A 27 22.95 16.47 60.39
C LYS A 27 22.02 17.50 59.76
N LEU A 28 21.23 17.11 58.75
CA LEU A 28 20.28 17.98 58.07
C LEU A 28 18.87 17.75 58.62
N PRO A 29 18.05 18.81 58.72
CA PRO A 29 16.64 18.67 59.07
C PRO A 29 15.89 17.96 57.93
N ASP A 30 14.82 17.23 58.26
CA ASP A 30 14.07 16.39 57.31
C ASP A 30 13.47 17.19 56.14
N ASN A 31 13.21 18.49 56.36
CA ASN A 31 12.70 19.40 55.34
C ASN A 31 13.75 19.90 54.33
N ALA A 32 15.05 19.63 54.55
CA ALA A 32 16.13 20.13 53.70
C ALA A 32 16.09 19.59 52.26
N PHE A 33 15.30 18.54 51.98
CA PHE A 33 15.18 17.93 50.65
C PHE A 33 13.79 18.10 50.01
N VAL A 34 12.87 18.80 50.68
CA VAL A 34 11.48 18.98 50.23
C VAL A 34 11.41 19.71 48.89
N GLY A 35 10.39 19.40 48.08
CA GLY A 35 10.17 20.09 46.80
C GLY A 35 11.05 19.59 45.64
N ASN A 36 11.87 18.56 45.84
CA ASN A 36 12.62 17.91 44.77
C ASN A 36 11.97 16.58 44.38
N GLY A 37 11.01 16.61 43.45
CA GLY A 37 10.19 15.44 43.09
C GLY A 37 10.95 14.25 42.48
N GLY A 38 12.19 14.45 42.04
CA GLY A 38 13.03 13.38 41.50
C GLY A 38 14.03 12.79 42.48
N LEU A 39 14.09 13.26 43.73
CA LEU A 39 14.95 12.67 44.75
C LEU A 39 14.33 11.39 45.31
N CYS A 40 15.18 10.42 45.62
CA CYS A 40 14.80 9.20 46.29
C CYS A 40 15.74 8.91 47.48
N GLY A 41 15.22 8.28 48.53
CA GLY A 41 15.98 8.01 49.76
C GLY A 41 15.13 7.40 50.86
N GLU A 42 15.75 7.17 52.03
CA GLU A 42 15.11 6.56 53.22
C GLU A 42 14.55 7.60 54.21
N THR A 43 14.57 8.90 53.88
CA THR A 43 14.08 9.98 54.76
C THR A 43 12.58 10.22 54.59
N GLU A 44 11.92 10.73 55.65
CA GLU A 44 10.49 11.06 55.60
C GLU A 44 10.19 12.07 54.48
N GLY A 45 9.18 11.77 53.65
CA GLY A 45 8.76 12.63 52.54
C GLY A 45 9.39 12.32 51.17
N LEU A 46 10.34 11.38 51.07
CA LEU A 46 10.90 10.93 49.79
C LEU A 46 10.45 9.51 49.42
N THR A 47 10.46 9.24 48.12
CA THR A 47 10.20 7.88 47.62
C THR A 47 11.45 7.01 47.77
N PRO A 48 11.33 5.72 48.15
CA PRO A 48 12.47 4.82 48.21
C PRO A 48 13.12 4.64 46.83
N CYS A 49 14.46 4.68 46.77
CA CYS A 49 15.17 4.40 45.53
C CYS A 49 14.96 2.95 45.12
N THR A 50 14.15 2.72 44.08
CA THR A 50 14.01 1.39 43.49
C THR A 50 15.12 1.21 42.46
N SER A 51 16.24 0.64 42.88
CA SER A 51 17.29 0.19 41.98
C SER A 51 16.87 -1.10 41.29
N ASP A 52 15.92 -1.00 40.36
CA ASP A 52 15.78 -1.93 39.24
C ASP A 52 14.70 -1.42 38.28
N PRO A 53 15.05 -0.90 37.09
CA PRO A 53 14.14 -1.02 35.98
C PRO A 53 14.05 -2.51 35.68
N LYS A 54 13.00 -3.21 36.17
CA LYS A 54 12.66 -4.55 35.68
C LYS A 54 12.61 -4.46 34.17
N LYS A 55 13.69 -4.88 33.50
CA LYS A 55 13.83 -4.83 32.05
C LYS A 55 12.75 -5.74 31.51
N SER A 56 11.62 -5.13 31.15
CA SER A 56 10.43 -5.93 30.89
C SER A 56 10.74 -6.85 29.72
N ASN A 57 10.53 -8.15 29.94
CA ASN A 57 10.66 -9.17 28.90
C ASN A 57 9.77 -8.90 27.67
N LYS A 58 8.90 -7.87 27.73
CA LYS A 58 8.11 -7.34 26.62
C LYS A 58 8.97 -6.98 25.40
N LYS A 59 10.20 -6.49 25.59
CA LYS A 59 11.10 -6.19 24.45
C LYS A 59 11.58 -7.46 23.73
N ILE A 60 11.82 -8.54 24.48
CA ILE A 60 12.24 -9.84 23.94
C ILE A 60 11.02 -10.56 23.33
N LEU A 61 9.87 -10.52 24.02
CA LEU A 61 8.61 -11.09 23.53
C LEU A 61 8.16 -10.43 22.22
N LEU A 62 8.26 -9.09 22.11
CA LEU A 62 7.94 -8.36 20.89
C LEU A 62 8.95 -8.68 19.76
N GLY A 63 10.23 -8.83 20.09
CA GLY A 63 11.28 -9.19 19.13
C GLY A 63 11.12 -10.60 18.52
N VAL A 64 10.41 -11.51 19.21
CA VAL A 64 10.11 -12.86 18.71
C VAL A 64 8.72 -12.92 18.06
N LEU A 65 7.72 -12.23 18.62
CA LEU A 65 6.35 -12.28 18.13
C LEU A 65 6.18 -11.59 16.77
N VAL A 66 6.82 -10.45 16.57
CA VAL A 66 6.75 -9.68 15.31
C VAL A 66 7.25 -10.47 14.09
N PRO A 67 8.43 -11.11 14.10
CA PRO A 67 8.88 -11.89 12.95
C PRO A 67 8.03 -13.14 12.72
N ILE A 68 7.52 -13.80 13.77
CA ILE A 68 6.63 -14.96 13.62
C ILE A 68 5.31 -14.55 12.94
N CYS A 69 4.68 -13.48 13.41
CA CYS A 69 3.47 -12.94 12.76
C CYS A 69 3.75 -12.50 11.32
N GLY A 70 4.89 -11.86 11.06
CA GLY A 70 5.31 -11.46 9.71
C GLY A 70 5.47 -12.65 8.76
N LEU A 71 6.13 -13.72 9.21
CA LEU A 71 6.31 -14.95 8.43
C LEU A 71 4.96 -15.63 8.14
N LEU A 72 4.06 -15.71 9.13
CA LEU A 72 2.73 -16.27 8.93
C LEU A 72 1.92 -15.45 7.91
N MET A 73 1.97 -14.11 7.97
CA MET A 73 1.32 -13.24 6.99
C MET A 73 1.86 -13.49 5.57
N ILE A 74 3.18 -13.55 5.40
CA ILE A 74 3.80 -13.82 4.09
C ILE A 74 3.38 -15.19 3.55
N VAL A 75 3.38 -16.24 4.39
CA VAL A 75 2.96 -17.59 3.97
C VAL A 75 1.49 -17.63 3.57
N THR A 76 0.61 -16.92 4.28
CA THR A 76 -0.81 -16.85 3.91
C THR A 76 -1.00 -16.11 2.59
N ILE A 77 -0.34 -14.97 2.38
CA ILE A 77 -0.39 -14.22 1.10
C ILE A 77 0.11 -15.10 -0.06
N ILE A 78 1.25 -15.78 0.11
CA ILE A 78 1.79 -16.70 -0.91
C ILE A 78 0.81 -17.83 -1.17
N SER A 79 0.25 -18.44 -0.12
CA SER A 79 -0.72 -19.54 -0.24
C SER A 79 -2.00 -19.09 -0.93
N VAL A 80 -2.54 -17.91 -0.61
CA VAL A 80 -3.72 -17.35 -1.29
C VAL A 80 -3.39 -17.04 -2.74
N THR A 81 -2.25 -16.40 -3.02
CA THR A 81 -1.83 -16.06 -4.38
C THR A 81 -1.61 -17.32 -5.22
N LEU A 82 -0.95 -18.34 -4.67
CA LEU A 82 -0.77 -19.63 -5.34
C LEU A 82 -2.08 -20.38 -5.52
N ASN A 83 -3.01 -20.34 -4.57
CA ASN A 83 -4.35 -20.93 -4.75
C ASN A 83 -5.17 -20.15 -5.78
N PHE A 84 -5.02 -18.83 -5.87
CA PHE A 84 -5.66 -18.01 -6.90
C PHE A 84 -5.05 -18.29 -8.29
N CYS A 85 -3.72 -18.37 -8.38
CA CYS A 85 -2.99 -18.75 -9.59
C CYS A 85 -3.13 -20.23 -9.97
N LYS A 86 -3.43 -21.12 -9.01
CA LYS A 86 -3.72 -22.53 -9.25
C LYS A 86 -5.18 -22.72 -9.60
N ARG A 87 -6.12 -21.96 -9.02
CA ARG A 87 -7.51 -21.89 -9.50
C ARG A 87 -7.58 -21.32 -10.91
N SER A 88 -6.67 -20.43 -11.29
CA SER A 88 -6.54 -19.97 -12.67
C SER A 88 -5.82 -20.97 -13.61
N LYS A 89 -5.31 -22.10 -13.11
CA LYS A 89 -4.62 -23.14 -13.91
C LYS A 89 -5.25 -24.53 -13.81
N LEU A 90 -6.06 -24.80 -12.80
CA LEU A 90 -6.80 -26.04 -12.58
C LEU A 90 -8.22 -25.88 -13.15
N GLY A 91 -8.28 -25.44 -14.40
CA GLY A 91 -9.52 -25.21 -15.15
C GLY A 91 -9.33 -25.43 -16.64
N GLU A 92 -8.30 -26.19 -17.04
CA GLU A 92 -8.07 -26.52 -18.44
C GLU A 92 -7.65 -27.97 -18.60
N SER A 93 -8.65 -28.86 -18.60
CA SER A 93 -8.79 -29.85 -19.66
C SER A 93 -10.26 -30.22 -19.81
N ASP A 94 -10.72 -30.16 -21.06
CA ASP A 94 -12.02 -30.49 -21.65
C ASP A 94 -13.11 -29.39 -21.55
N SER A 95 -13.32 -28.71 -22.69
CA SER A 95 -14.33 -27.66 -22.95
C SER A 95 -15.77 -28.09 -22.58
N PRO A 96 -16.73 -27.18 -22.27
CA PRO A 96 -16.83 -25.79 -22.70
C PRO A 96 -17.35 -24.83 -21.61
N GLU A 97 -16.48 -24.21 -20.80
CA GLU A 97 -16.91 -23.20 -19.81
C GLU A 97 -15.86 -22.09 -19.64
N LEU A 98 -15.38 -21.51 -20.74
CA LEU A 98 -14.58 -20.27 -20.72
C LEU A 98 -15.46 -19.04 -20.93
N ALA A 99 -16.63 -19.01 -20.29
CA ALA A 99 -17.59 -17.92 -20.43
C ALA A 99 -17.84 -17.13 -19.12
N GLU A 100 -17.45 -17.63 -17.94
CA GLU A 100 -18.10 -17.15 -16.71
C GLU A 100 -17.22 -16.36 -15.72
N SER A 101 -15.98 -15.96 -16.03
CA SER A 101 -15.16 -15.17 -15.08
C SER A 101 -14.46 -13.92 -15.64
N PHE A 102 -14.63 -13.57 -16.91
CA PHE A 102 -14.08 -12.35 -17.51
C PHE A 102 -15.17 -11.47 -18.16
N ASP A 103 -16.39 -11.50 -17.63
CA ASP A 103 -17.43 -10.55 -18.02
C ASP A 103 -17.18 -9.18 -17.36
N SER A 104 -16.00 -8.61 -17.58
CA SER A 104 -15.85 -7.16 -17.52
C SER A 104 -16.57 -6.62 -18.73
N THR A 105 -17.90 -6.46 -18.62
CA THR A 105 -18.71 -5.78 -19.62
C THR A 105 -18.00 -4.47 -19.95
N ILE A 106 -17.47 -4.37 -21.17
CA ILE A 106 -16.85 -3.15 -21.65
C ILE A 106 -17.97 -2.10 -21.56
N LYS A 107 -17.77 -1.06 -20.75
CA LYS A 107 -18.81 -0.09 -20.36
C LYS A 107 -19.17 0.81 -21.55
N GLY A 108 -19.87 0.23 -22.52
CA GLY A 108 -20.44 0.86 -23.70
C GLY A 108 -21.89 1.22 -23.46
N ARG A 109 -22.30 2.41 -23.90
CA ARG A 109 -23.66 2.90 -23.65
C ARG A 109 -24.73 2.26 -24.55
N GLU A 110 -24.35 1.51 -25.59
CA GLU A 110 -25.28 1.09 -26.66
C GLU A 110 -25.12 -0.36 -27.15
N GLU A 111 -23.98 -1.02 -26.97
CA GLU A 111 -23.78 -2.44 -27.35
C GLU A 111 -22.85 -3.15 -26.36
N LYS A 112 -23.15 -4.42 -26.08
CA LYS A 112 -22.34 -5.29 -25.21
C LYS A 112 -21.54 -6.25 -26.07
N PHE A 113 -20.23 -6.11 -26.06
CA PHE A 113 -19.28 -7.12 -26.52
C PHE A 113 -18.36 -7.41 -25.36
N THR A 114 -17.99 -8.68 -25.22
CA THR A 114 -17.09 -9.11 -24.15
C THR A 114 -15.64 -8.85 -24.54
N PHE A 115 -14.77 -8.72 -23.54
CA PHE A 115 -13.34 -8.68 -23.82
C PHE A 115 -12.84 -9.99 -24.45
N SER A 116 -13.50 -11.12 -24.15
CA SER A 116 -13.22 -12.42 -24.77
C SER A 116 -13.42 -12.41 -26.29
N GLU A 117 -14.47 -11.75 -26.78
CA GLU A 117 -14.68 -11.55 -28.22
C GLU A 117 -13.53 -10.78 -28.87
N ILE A 118 -13.00 -9.76 -28.19
CA ILE A 118 -11.86 -8.98 -28.68
C ILE A 118 -10.59 -9.85 -28.76
N ILE A 119 -10.31 -10.64 -27.72
CA ILE A 119 -9.17 -11.56 -27.72
C ILE A 119 -9.28 -12.58 -28.84
N THR A 120 -10.46 -13.18 -28.99
CA THR A 120 -10.73 -14.18 -30.03
C THR A 120 -10.59 -13.55 -31.42
N ALA A 121 -11.21 -12.39 -31.65
CA ALA A 121 -11.20 -11.69 -32.95
C ALA A 121 -9.82 -11.15 -33.36
N THR A 122 -8.91 -10.98 -32.40
CA THR A 122 -7.53 -10.51 -32.64
C THR A 122 -6.49 -11.61 -32.47
N GLU A 123 -6.91 -12.86 -32.25
CA GLU A 123 -6.05 -14.00 -31.88
C GLU A 123 -5.01 -13.62 -30.83
N ASN A 124 -5.47 -13.06 -29.72
CA ASN A 124 -4.63 -12.55 -28.64
C ASN A 124 -3.69 -11.41 -29.06
N PHE A 125 -4.20 -10.44 -29.82
CA PHE A 125 -3.45 -9.29 -30.33
C PHE A 125 -2.27 -9.65 -31.24
N ASP A 126 -2.46 -10.64 -32.12
CA ASP A 126 -1.46 -11.03 -33.13
C ASP A 126 -1.13 -9.86 -34.07
N GLU A 127 0.13 -9.76 -34.49
CA GLU A 127 0.62 -8.67 -35.34
C GLU A 127 -0.11 -8.60 -36.69
N LYS A 128 -0.69 -9.70 -37.19
CA LYS A 128 -1.48 -9.69 -38.43
C LYS A 128 -2.74 -8.81 -38.37
N TYR A 129 -3.22 -8.52 -37.17
CA TYR A 129 -4.36 -7.61 -36.95
C TYR A 129 -3.92 -6.17 -36.66
N LEU A 130 -2.62 -5.90 -36.54
CA LEU A 130 -2.10 -4.57 -36.27
C LEU A 130 -2.35 -3.64 -37.47
N ILE A 131 -3.10 -2.57 -37.24
CA ILE A 131 -3.38 -1.54 -38.26
C ILE A 131 -2.59 -0.25 -38.03
N GLY A 132 -1.99 -0.08 -36.85
CA GLY A 132 -1.10 1.04 -36.58
C GLY A 132 -0.38 0.91 -35.25
N ARG A 133 0.83 1.45 -35.17
CA ARG A 133 1.60 1.57 -33.93
C ARG A 133 2.00 3.03 -33.74
N GLY A 134 1.70 3.56 -32.57
CA GLY A 134 2.21 4.84 -32.06
C GLY A 134 3.11 4.60 -30.85
N GLY A 135 3.59 5.67 -30.20
CA GLY A 135 4.57 5.60 -29.10
C GLY A 135 4.34 4.45 -28.12
N PHE A 136 3.40 4.62 -27.18
CA PHE A 136 3.06 3.58 -26.20
C PHE A 136 1.75 2.87 -26.54
N VAL A 137 1.37 2.81 -27.83
CA VAL A 137 0.05 2.36 -28.25
C VAL A 137 0.11 1.52 -29.50
N SER A 138 -0.63 0.42 -29.52
CA SER A 138 -0.90 -0.39 -30.72
C SER A 138 -2.39 -0.35 -31.02
N VAL A 139 -2.75 -0.28 -32.30
CA VAL A 139 -4.14 -0.31 -32.76
C VAL A 139 -4.33 -1.56 -33.61
N TYR A 140 -5.32 -2.37 -33.24
CA TYR A 140 -5.65 -3.62 -33.92
C TYR A 140 -7.02 -3.53 -34.56
N LYS A 141 -7.21 -4.20 -35.70
CA LYS A 141 -8.52 -4.43 -36.30
C LYS A 141 -9.12 -5.69 -35.70
N ALA A 142 -10.33 -5.58 -35.15
CA ALA A 142 -11.12 -6.73 -34.72
C ALA A 142 -12.40 -6.80 -35.54
N VAL A 143 -12.76 -8.01 -35.97
CA VAL A 143 -14.06 -8.30 -36.59
C VAL A 143 -14.86 -9.10 -35.58
N LEU A 144 -15.84 -8.44 -34.95
CA LEU A 144 -16.72 -9.02 -33.95
C LEU A 144 -17.84 -9.83 -34.62
N ASP A 145 -18.60 -10.55 -33.79
CA ASP A 145 -19.77 -11.29 -34.21
C ASP A 145 -20.71 -10.43 -35.06
N ARG A 146 -21.32 -11.07 -36.06
CA ARG A 146 -22.18 -10.42 -37.08
C ARG A 146 -21.42 -9.50 -38.06
N GLY A 147 -20.09 -9.59 -38.11
CA GLY A 147 -19.26 -8.88 -39.09
C GLY A 147 -18.98 -7.42 -38.75
N LYS A 148 -19.28 -6.99 -37.51
CA LYS A 148 -19.00 -5.63 -37.06
C LYS A 148 -17.50 -5.43 -36.93
N VAL A 149 -16.96 -4.44 -37.64
CA VAL A 149 -15.54 -4.09 -37.57
C VAL A 149 -15.34 -3.01 -36.51
N VAL A 150 -14.32 -3.18 -35.66
CA VAL A 150 -13.92 -2.19 -34.65
C VAL A 150 -12.39 -2.01 -34.65
N ALA A 151 -11.94 -0.85 -34.20
CA ALA A 151 -10.54 -0.58 -33.92
C ALA A 151 -10.29 -0.72 -32.42
N VAL A 152 -9.32 -1.55 -32.05
CA VAL A 152 -8.95 -1.84 -30.66
C VAL A 152 -7.62 -1.16 -30.37
N LYS A 153 -7.67 -0.05 -29.64
CA LYS A 153 -6.50 0.72 -29.23
C LYS A 153 -6.01 0.17 -27.88
N LYS A 154 -4.82 -0.43 -27.85
CA LYS A 154 -4.19 -1.08 -26.70
C LYS A 154 -2.95 -0.30 -26.27
N MET A 155 -2.85 0.00 -24.97
CA MET A 155 -1.67 0.58 -24.35
C MET A 155 -0.57 -0.47 -24.18
N ASN A 156 0.64 -0.15 -24.64
CA ASN A 156 1.83 -0.96 -24.45
C ASN A 156 2.54 -0.50 -23.18
N MET A 157 2.15 -1.05 -22.02
CA MET A 157 2.84 -0.79 -20.76
C MET A 157 4.07 -1.72 -20.68
N SER A 158 5.26 -1.19 -20.97
CA SER A 158 6.51 -1.94 -20.77
C SER A 158 6.95 -1.85 -19.30
N VAL A 159 7.46 -2.96 -18.77
CA VAL A 159 7.98 -3.05 -17.39
C VAL A 159 9.23 -2.17 -17.19
N ASP A 160 9.95 -1.84 -18.27
CA ASP A 160 11.15 -0.99 -18.25
C ASP A 160 10.86 0.52 -18.26
N SER A 161 9.60 0.94 -18.28
CA SER A 161 9.26 2.36 -18.24
C SER A 161 9.35 2.88 -16.80
N SER A 162 10.01 4.03 -16.59
CA SER A 162 10.09 4.64 -15.26
C SER A 162 8.68 4.94 -14.72
N ASP A 163 8.46 4.78 -13.42
CA ASP A 163 7.15 4.96 -12.77
C ASP A 163 6.43 6.25 -13.18
N ASN A 164 7.17 7.36 -13.32
CA ASN A 164 6.61 8.65 -13.75
C ASN A 164 6.03 8.62 -15.18
N ILE A 165 6.66 7.90 -16.10
CA ILE A 165 6.20 7.79 -17.50
C ILE A 165 4.94 6.90 -17.56
N LEU A 166 4.92 5.82 -16.78
CA LEU A 166 3.75 4.94 -16.73
C LEU A 166 2.52 5.69 -16.22
N GLU A 167 2.68 6.53 -15.19
CA GLU A 167 1.58 7.33 -14.66
C GLU A 167 1.03 8.34 -15.68
N LEU A 168 1.92 9.01 -16.44
CA LEU A 168 1.51 9.91 -17.52
C LEU A 168 0.73 9.18 -18.62
N ILE A 169 1.14 7.96 -18.98
CA ILE A 169 0.42 7.12 -19.97
C ILE A 169 -0.96 6.75 -19.44
N ARG A 170 -1.06 6.33 -18.17
CA ARG A 170 -2.33 6.01 -17.51
C ARG A 170 -3.25 7.22 -17.47
N GLN A 171 -2.74 8.38 -17.11
CA GLN A 171 -3.51 9.62 -17.09
C GLN A 171 -4.00 10.03 -18.48
N SER A 172 -3.15 9.90 -19.51
CA SER A 172 -3.55 10.15 -20.90
C SER A 172 -4.65 9.17 -21.36
N PHE A 173 -4.59 7.91 -20.94
CA PHE A 173 -5.60 6.91 -21.24
C PHE A 173 -6.97 7.27 -20.64
N GLU A 174 -6.99 7.63 -19.36
CA GLU A 174 -8.22 8.02 -18.66
C GLU A 174 -8.81 9.30 -19.25
N ASN A 175 -7.98 10.28 -19.59
CA ASN A 175 -8.44 11.51 -20.27
C ASN A 175 -9.10 11.20 -21.62
N GLU A 176 -8.57 10.24 -22.38
CA GLU A 176 -9.16 9.82 -23.65
C GLU A 176 -10.51 9.11 -23.43
N ILE A 177 -10.63 8.24 -22.42
CA ILE A 177 -11.91 7.64 -22.03
C ILE A 177 -12.94 8.71 -21.72
N ILE A 178 -12.59 9.67 -20.85
CA ILE A 178 -13.48 10.75 -20.43
C ILE A 178 -13.91 11.57 -21.65
N CYS A 179 -12.95 12.02 -22.47
CA CYS A 179 -13.22 12.81 -23.66
C CYS A 179 -14.19 12.10 -24.63
N LEU A 180 -13.92 10.83 -24.97
CA LEU A 180 -14.76 10.08 -25.88
C LEU A 180 -16.11 9.66 -25.27
N THR A 181 -16.22 9.64 -23.94
CA THR A 181 -17.48 9.39 -23.24
C THR A 181 -18.37 10.64 -23.20
N GLU A 182 -17.76 11.81 -23.02
CA GLU A 182 -18.47 13.09 -22.87
C GLU A 182 -18.78 13.76 -24.23
N VAL A 183 -17.86 13.69 -25.19
CA VAL A 183 -18.02 14.35 -26.49
C VAL A 183 -18.76 13.44 -27.47
N ARG A 184 -19.96 13.86 -27.87
CA ARG A 184 -20.75 13.19 -28.93
C ARG A 184 -20.91 14.10 -30.12
N HIS A 185 -20.26 13.75 -31.22
CA HIS A 185 -20.37 14.50 -32.47
C HIS A 185 -20.20 13.57 -33.68
N ARG A 186 -20.86 13.88 -34.79
CA ARG A 186 -20.83 13.07 -36.03
C ARG A 186 -19.42 12.91 -36.63
N ASN A 187 -18.51 13.81 -36.29
CA ASN A 187 -17.10 13.82 -36.74
C ASN A 187 -16.11 13.38 -35.64
N VAL A 188 -16.60 12.88 -34.50
CA VAL A 188 -15.77 12.34 -33.42
C VAL A 188 -15.98 10.84 -33.39
N ILE A 189 -14.88 10.09 -33.30
CA ILE A 189 -14.93 8.63 -33.26
C ILE A 189 -15.75 8.14 -32.06
N LYS A 190 -16.57 7.13 -32.27
CA LYS A 190 -17.44 6.59 -31.23
C LYS A 190 -16.66 5.60 -30.36
N LEU A 191 -16.60 5.86 -29.05
CA LEU A 191 -16.16 4.87 -28.08
C LEU A 191 -17.28 3.86 -27.84
N TYR A 192 -17.02 2.60 -28.21
CA TYR A 192 -17.89 1.49 -27.89
C TYR A 192 -17.63 0.95 -26.49
N GLY A 193 -16.40 1.11 -25.97
CA GLY A 193 -16.14 1.06 -24.54
C GLY A 193 -14.65 0.84 -24.22
N SER A 194 -14.34 0.69 -22.94
CA SER A 194 -12.97 0.58 -22.43
C SER A 194 -12.80 -0.54 -21.39
N CYS A 195 -11.55 -0.97 -21.20
CA CYS A 195 -11.10 -1.80 -20.09
C CYS A 195 -9.80 -1.21 -19.51
N SER A 196 -9.90 -0.46 -18.41
CA SER A 196 -8.73 0.21 -17.79
C SER A 196 -7.71 -0.76 -17.20
N TRP A 197 -8.15 -1.92 -16.69
CA TRP A 197 -7.22 -2.95 -16.19
C TRP A 197 -6.30 -3.48 -17.31
N MET A 198 -6.82 -3.57 -18.53
CA MET A 198 -6.11 -4.13 -19.68
C MET A 198 -5.53 -3.05 -20.61
N GLY A 199 -5.82 -1.77 -20.33
CA GLY A 199 -5.39 -0.64 -21.14
C GLY A 199 -5.95 -0.66 -22.56
N VAL A 200 -7.23 -1.03 -22.73
CA VAL A 200 -7.87 -1.19 -24.05
C VAL A 200 -9.05 -0.24 -24.25
N LEU A 201 -9.14 0.37 -25.42
CA LEU A 201 -10.29 1.12 -25.95
C LEU A 201 -10.81 0.44 -27.21
N VAL A 202 -12.12 0.31 -27.32
CA VAL A 202 -12.79 -0.22 -28.51
C VAL A 202 -13.54 0.91 -29.19
N LEU A 203 -13.16 1.19 -30.43
CA LEU A 203 -13.58 2.35 -31.20
C LEU A 203 -14.34 1.88 -32.46
N GLY A 204 -15.37 2.63 -32.84
CA GLY A 204 -16.05 2.40 -34.11
C GLY A 204 -15.25 2.92 -35.29
N VAL A 205 -15.22 2.14 -36.37
CA VAL A 205 -14.58 2.49 -37.65
C VAL A 205 -15.63 2.94 -38.66
#